data_AF-A0A556TP74-F1
#
_entry.id   AF-A0A556TP74-F1
#
_cell.length_a   1.000
_cell.length_b   1.000
_cell.length_c   1.000
_cell.angle_alpha   90.00
_cell.angle_beta   90.00
_cell.angle_gamma   90.00
#
_symmetry.space_group_name_H-M   'P 1'
#
loop_
_entity.id
_entity.type
_entity.pdbx_description
1 polymer ?
#
loop_
_entity_poly.entity_id
_entity_poly.type
_entity_poly.pdbx_seq_one_letter_code
_entity_poly.pdbx_strand_id
1 'polypeptide(L)'
;MDFRNTKYERFMNSRVPSSKRYQPTEYEHAANCATHGFWIIPSIVGSSLLYFLSNDKWESITAWLYGTGLSGLFIVSTVFHTVSWKKSHLQIVEQRFHMCDRMVIYFFIAASYAPWLNLRELGPWAAHMRWLVWIMACVGSAYVFFFHEKNQILDLICYTVMGAVPAFVLLSMPNREGVLELSMGGVFYCLGVVFFKSDGLVPFAHAIWHIFVAIGATIHYYTIWKYLYSTGSSHMRSFR
;
A
#
# COMPACT_ATOMS: atom_id res chain seq x y z
N MET A 1 -11.67 -2.85 25.62
CA MET A 1 -12.81 -1.93 25.83
C MET A 1 -13.98 -2.45 25.02
N ASP A 2 -15.16 -2.61 25.62
CA ASP A 2 -16.36 -3.02 24.91
C ASP A 2 -17.17 -1.78 24.49
N PHE A 3 -17.17 -1.47 23.19
CA PHE A 3 -17.85 -0.29 22.65
C PHE A 3 -19.34 -0.52 22.39
N ARG A 4 -19.83 -1.77 22.50
CA ARG A 4 -21.22 -2.12 22.17
C ARG A 4 -22.23 -1.58 23.17
N ASN A 5 -21.84 -1.34 24.41
CA ASN A 5 -22.70 -0.77 25.44
C ASN A 5 -22.48 0.75 25.62
N THR A 6 -22.04 1.43 24.56
CA THR A 6 -21.71 2.86 24.61
C THR A 6 -22.45 3.62 23.51
N LYS A 7 -22.44 4.97 23.57
CA LYS A 7 -23.01 5.84 22.52
C LYS A 7 -22.40 5.63 21.12
N TYR A 8 -21.30 4.88 21.02
CA TYR A 8 -20.60 4.58 19.78
C TYR A 8 -21.10 3.31 19.07
N GLU A 9 -22.04 2.56 19.67
CA GLU A 9 -22.60 1.32 19.10
C GLU A 9 -23.14 1.52 17.68
N ARG A 10 -23.79 2.65 17.40
CA ARG A 10 -24.34 3.00 16.08
C ARG A 10 -23.29 3.07 14.95
N PHE A 11 -22.01 3.19 15.30
CA PHE A 11 -20.89 3.24 14.35
C PHE A 11 -20.12 1.92 14.28
N MET A 12 -20.53 0.90 15.06
CA MET A 12 -19.87 -0.39 15.06
C MET A 12 -20.34 -1.25 13.90
N ASN A 13 -19.38 -1.89 13.23
CA ASN A 13 -19.68 -2.98 12.33
C ASN A 13 -20.01 -4.26 13.10
N SER A 14 -20.72 -5.17 12.42
CA SER A 14 -20.81 -6.55 12.88
C SER A 14 -19.42 -7.17 12.91
N ARG A 15 -19.12 -7.99 13.94
CA ARG A 15 -17.88 -8.78 13.95
C ARG A 15 -17.84 -9.64 12.70
N VAL A 16 -16.70 -9.65 12.01
CA VAL A 16 -16.51 -10.44 10.79
C VAL A 16 -16.05 -11.85 11.17
N PRO A 17 -16.87 -12.90 10.94
CA PRO A 17 -16.39 -14.27 10.99
C PRO A 17 -15.34 -14.49 9.90
N SER A 18 -14.35 -15.34 10.14
CA SER A 18 -13.30 -15.67 9.15
C SER A 18 -13.84 -16.19 7.81
N SER A 19 -15.08 -16.70 7.77
CA SER A 19 -15.76 -17.25 6.60
C SER A 19 -16.75 -16.31 5.93
N LYS A 20 -16.98 -15.09 6.46
CA LYS A 20 -17.91 -14.12 5.88
C LYS A 20 -17.20 -12.82 5.55
N ARG A 21 -17.75 -12.12 4.56
CA ARG A 21 -17.22 -10.84 4.10
C ARG A 21 -17.43 -9.75 5.15
N TYR A 22 -16.48 -8.83 5.24
CA TYR A 22 -16.64 -7.58 5.97
C TYR A 22 -17.81 -6.77 5.38
N GLN A 23 -18.76 -6.37 6.24
CA GLN A 23 -19.90 -5.53 5.87
C GLN A 23 -19.88 -4.26 6.72
N PRO A 24 -19.38 -3.15 6.17
CA PRO A 24 -19.32 -1.88 6.88
C PRO A 24 -20.69 -1.22 7.01
N THR A 25 -20.84 -0.38 8.04
CA THR A 25 -21.92 0.59 8.12
C THR A 25 -21.80 1.67 7.05
N GLU A 26 -22.90 2.36 6.74
CA GLU A 26 -22.91 3.51 5.82
C GLU A 26 -21.86 4.57 6.19
N TYR A 27 -21.69 4.83 7.49
CA TYR A 27 -20.70 5.78 7.99
C TYR A 27 -19.26 5.32 7.69
N GLU A 28 -18.97 4.03 7.90
CA GLU A 28 -17.63 3.50 7.67
C GLU A 28 -17.33 3.37 6.18
N HIS A 29 -18.32 3.07 5.34
CA HIS A 29 -18.18 3.16 3.88
C HIS A 29 -17.83 4.57 3.42
N ALA A 30 -18.51 5.58 3.93
CA ALA A 30 -18.20 6.98 3.64
C ALA A 30 -16.77 7.34 4.07
N ALA A 31 -16.36 6.91 5.28
CA ALA A 31 -15.02 7.13 5.79
C ALA A 31 -13.96 6.42 4.94
N ASN A 32 -14.17 5.16 4.56
CA ASN A 32 -13.26 4.38 3.71
C ASN A 32 -13.06 5.03 2.33
N CYS A 33 -14.16 5.47 1.70
CA CYS A 33 -14.11 6.22 0.44
C CYS A 33 -13.37 7.55 0.59
N ALA A 34 -13.65 8.32 1.65
CA ALA A 34 -13.04 9.63 1.85
C ALA A 34 -11.55 9.53 2.14
N THR A 35 -11.13 8.58 2.98
CA THR A 35 -9.72 8.42 3.35
C THR A 35 -8.86 8.06 2.14
N HIS A 36 -9.26 7.12 1.28
CA HIS A 36 -8.49 6.79 0.07
C HIS A 36 -8.70 7.80 -1.07
N GLY A 37 -9.93 8.27 -1.27
CA GLY A 37 -10.28 9.18 -2.35
C GLY A 37 -9.50 10.50 -2.27
N PHE A 38 -9.25 11.00 -1.05
CA PHE A 38 -8.41 12.17 -0.81
C PHE A 38 -6.98 12.00 -1.37
N TRP A 39 -6.38 10.81 -1.25
CA TRP A 39 -4.99 10.56 -1.64
C TRP A 39 -4.80 10.26 -3.14
N ILE A 40 -5.87 10.13 -3.93
CA ILE A 40 -5.77 9.96 -5.39
C ILE A 40 -5.06 11.16 -6.03
N ILE A 41 -5.48 12.38 -5.73
CA ILE A 41 -4.88 13.58 -6.36
C ILE A 41 -3.41 13.74 -5.92
N PRO A 42 -3.07 13.71 -4.60
CA PRO A 42 -1.68 13.75 -4.15
C PRO A 42 -0.80 12.65 -4.73
N SER A 43 -1.30 11.41 -4.88
CA SER A 43 -0.50 10.32 -5.45
C SER A 43 -0.20 10.52 -6.93
N ILE A 44 -1.15 11.03 -7.72
CA ILE A 44 -0.93 11.38 -9.13
C ILE A 44 0.07 12.54 -9.24
N VAL A 45 -0.10 13.61 -8.45
CA VAL A 45 0.83 14.75 -8.43
C VAL A 45 2.23 14.31 -8.03
N GLY A 46 2.33 13.49 -6.98
CA GLY A 46 3.60 12.94 -6.52
C GLY A 46 4.27 12.06 -7.55
N SER A 47 3.50 11.21 -8.24
CA SER A 47 3.97 10.39 -9.38
C SER A 47 4.54 11.26 -10.50
N SER A 48 3.79 12.29 -10.92
CA SER A 48 4.24 13.23 -11.94
C SER A 48 5.51 13.97 -11.52
N LEU A 49 5.63 14.38 -10.25
CA LEU A 49 6.82 15.05 -9.73
C LEU A 49 8.06 14.15 -9.86
N LEU A 50 7.98 12.88 -9.48
CA LEU A 50 9.12 11.95 -9.62
C LEU A 50 9.52 11.78 -11.09
N TYR A 51 8.54 11.70 -12.00
CA TYR A 51 8.80 11.62 -13.43
C TYR A 51 9.52 12.87 -13.97
N PHE A 52 9.06 14.06 -13.60
CA PHE A 52 9.71 15.32 -14.03
C PHE A 52 11.09 15.54 -13.42
N LEU A 53 11.38 14.94 -12.26
CA LEU A 53 12.70 14.97 -11.64
C LEU A 53 13.68 13.94 -12.20
N SER A 54 13.18 12.94 -12.93
CA SER A 54 14.03 11.92 -13.55
C SER A 54 14.95 12.52 -14.62
N ASN A 55 16.21 12.10 -14.61
CA ASN A 55 17.25 12.56 -15.54
C ASN A 55 17.66 11.47 -16.52
N ASP A 56 17.42 10.20 -16.18
CA ASP A 56 17.72 9.05 -17.02
C ASP A 56 16.54 8.09 -17.17
N LYS A 57 16.73 7.12 -18.06
CA LYS A 57 15.71 6.12 -18.42
C LYS A 57 15.31 5.22 -17.23
N TRP A 58 16.25 4.86 -16.36
CA TRP A 58 15.98 4.00 -15.21
C TRP A 58 15.22 4.76 -14.12
N GLU A 59 15.57 6.02 -13.87
CA GLU A 59 14.78 6.91 -13.02
C GLU A 59 13.36 7.08 -13.58
N SER A 60 13.22 7.33 -14.88
CA SER A 60 11.91 7.47 -15.53
C SER A 60 11.02 6.23 -15.37
N ILE A 61 11.56 5.03 -15.68
CA ILE A 61 10.83 3.76 -15.58
C ILE A 61 10.43 3.50 -14.13
N THR A 62 11.34 3.76 -13.21
CA THR A 62 11.11 3.58 -11.78
C THR A 62 10.03 4.52 -11.25
N ALA A 63 10.05 5.80 -11.65
CA ALA A 63 9.03 6.78 -11.29
C ALA A 63 7.64 6.34 -11.77
N TRP A 64 7.55 5.90 -13.03
CA TRP A 64 6.31 5.35 -13.59
C TRP A 64 5.82 4.13 -12.82
N LEU A 65 6.71 3.19 -12.52
CA LEU A 65 6.34 1.94 -11.87
C LEU A 65 5.85 2.19 -10.44
N TYR A 66 6.59 2.97 -9.66
CA TYR A 66 6.19 3.33 -8.30
C TYR A 66 4.93 4.20 -8.30
N GLY A 67 4.87 5.21 -9.16
CA GLY A 67 3.75 6.15 -9.24
C GLY A 67 2.43 5.52 -9.67
N THR A 68 2.47 4.58 -10.62
CA THR A 68 1.28 3.79 -11.01
C THR A 68 0.85 2.82 -9.91
N GLY A 69 1.78 2.19 -9.20
CA GLY A 69 1.46 1.38 -8.02
C GLY A 69 0.80 2.20 -6.92
N LEU A 70 1.36 3.37 -6.58
CA LEU A 70 0.85 4.26 -5.55
C LEU A 70 -0.54 4.82 -5.91
N SER A 71 -0.70 5.32 -7.14
CA SER A 71 -2.00 5.83 -7.60
C SER A 71 -3.03 4.70 -7.70
N GLY A 72 -2.61 3.54 -8.21
CA GLY A 72 -3.44 2.34 -8.35
C GLY A 72 -4.02 1.88 -7.00
N LEU A 73 -3.20 1.87 -5.93
CA LEU A 73 -3.65 1.55 -4.58
C LEU A 73 -4.87 2.40 -4.17
N PHE A 74 -4.76 3.74 -4.28
CA PHE A 74 -5.83 4.64 -3.85
C PHE A 74 -7.03 4.60 -4.78
N ILE A 75 -6.81 4.53 -6.10
CA ILE A 75 -7.88 4.50 -7.10
C ILE A 75 -8.71 3.22 -6.96
N VAL A 76 -8.06 2.05 -6.95
CA VAL A 76 -8.76 0.76 -6.92
C VAL A 76 -9.55 0.62 -5.61
N SER A 77 -8.97 0.98 -4.48
CA SER A 77 -9.66 0.97 -3.18
C SER A 77 -10.86 1.92 -3.14
N THR A 78 -10.70 3.14 -3.64
CA THR A 78 -11.81 4.12 -3.71
C THR A 78 -12.93 3.61 -4.61
N VAL A 79 -12.59 3.05 -5.78
CA VAL A 79 -13.58 2.45 -6.70
C VAL A 79 -14.30 1.29 -6.04
N PHE A 80 -13.57 0.40 -5.36
CA PHE A 80 -14.15 -0.72 -4.63
C PHE A 80 -15.16 -0.25 -3.58
N HIS A 81 -14.77 0.64 -2.66
CA HIS A 81 -15.68 1.11 -1.60
C HIS A 81 -16.87 1.90 -2.18
N THR A 82 -16.67 2.70 -3.22
CA THR A 82 -17.75 3.43 -3.88
C THR A 82 -18.76 2.49 -4.54
N VAL A 83 -18.28 1.44 -5.21
CA VAL A 83 -19.13 0.42 -5.84
C VAL A 83 -19.86 -0.42 -4.78
N SER A 84 -19.17 -0.85 -3.72
CA SER A 84 -19.77 -1.60 -2.61
C SER A 84 -20.87 -0.79 -1.91
N TRP A 85 -20.69 0.53 -1.79
CA TRP A 85 -21.70 1.42 -1.23
C TRP A 85 -22.91 1.63 -2.17
N LYS A 86 -22.67 2.03 -3.43
CA LYS A 86 -23.76 2.45 -4.34
C LYS A 86 -24.48 1.29 -5.05
N LYS A 87 -23.81 0.15 -5.22
CA LYS A 87 -24.27 -0.96 -6.08
C LYS A 87 -24.16 -2.31 -5.38
N SER A 88 -24.53 -2.37 -4.09
CA SER A 88 -24.53 -3.60 -3.27
C SER A 88 -25.37 -4.75 -3.86
N HIS A 89 -26.32 -4.46 -4.76
CA HIS A 89 -27.12 -5.49 -5.46
C HIS A 89 -26.33 -6.26 -6.54
N LEU A 90 -25.18 -5.75 -7.00
CA LEU A 90 -24.34 -6.39 -8.03
C LEU A 90 -23.17 -7.16 -7.41
N GLN A 91 -23.50 -8.24 -6.69
CA GLN A 91 -22.55 -9.04 -5.93
C GLN A 91 -21.32 -9.49 -6.74
N ILE A 92 -21.50 -9.86 -8.02
CA ILE A 92 -20.41 -10.31 -8.90
C ILE A 92 -19.41 -9.18 -9.17
N VAL A 93 -19.90 -7.96 -9.40
CA VAL A 93 -19.06 -6.79 -9.70
C VAL A 93 -18.29 -6.39 -8.45
N GLU A 94 -18.97 -6.37 -7.31
CA GLU A 94 -18.37 -6.06 -6.01
C GLU A 94 -17.27 -7.06 -5.61
N GLN A 95 -17.45 -8.35 -5.90
CA GLN A 95 -16.44 -9.40 -5.68
C GLN A 95 -15.19 -9.13 -6.53
N ARG A 96 -15.36 -8.80 -7.82
CA ARG A 96 -14.24 -8.49 -8.70
C ARG A 96 -13.44 -7.28 -8.22
N PHE A 97 -14.10 -6.19 -7.86
CA PHE A 97 -13.41 -5.00 -7.36
C PHE A 97 -12.67 -5.24 -6.05
N HIS A 98 -13.23 -6.07 -5.17
CA HIS A 98 -12.55 -6.43 -3.93
C HIS A 98 -11.35 -7.36 -4.14
N MET A 99 -11.41 -8.27 -5.12
CA MET A 99 -10.21 -9.00 -5.55
C MET A 99 -9.15 -8.05 -6.10
N CYS A 100 -9.55 -7.09 -6.95
CA CYS A 100 -8.63 -6.08 -7.48
C CYS A 100 -8.00 -5.24 -6.35
N ASP A 101 -8.78 -4.86 -5.34
CA ASP A 101 -8.31 -4.10 -4.18
C ASP A 101 -7.26 -4.87 -3.36
N ARG A 102 -7.43 -6.18 -3.20
CA ARG A 102 -6.42 -7.03 -2.55
C ARG A 102 -5.18 -7.26 -3.43
N MET A 103 -5.38 -7.48 -4.73
CA MET A 103 -4.27 -7.63 -5.68
C MET A 103 -3.40 -6.38 -5.78
N VAL A 104 -4.01 -5.19 -5.77
CA VAL A 104 -3.24 -3.95 -5.93
C VAL A 104 -2.26 -3.73 -4.77
N ILE A 105 -2.54 -4.26 -3.57
CA ILE A 105 -1.60 -4.23 -2.44
C ILE A 105 -0.32 -5.02 -2.78
N TYR A 106 -0.42 -6.21 -3.36
CA TYR A 106 0.75 -6.99 -3.79
C TYR A 106 1.60 -6.19 -4.80
N PHE A 107 0.96 -5.64 -5.82
CA PHE A 107 1.66 -4.84 -6.84
C PHE A 107 2.25 -3.55 -6.26
N PHE A 108 1.55 -2.90 -5.33
CA PHE A 108 2.05 -1.70 -4.67
C PHE A 108 3.28 -1.99 -3.80
N ILE A 109 3.29 -3.10 -3.05
CA ILE A 109 4.48 -3.50 -2.28
C ILE A 109 5.65 -3.71 -3.24
N ALA A 110 5.46 -4.45 -4.33
CA ALA A 110 6.51 -4.65 -5.35
C ALA A 110 7.01 -3.32 -5.94
N ALA A 111 6.08 -2.43 -6.30
CA ALA A 111 6.38 -1.13 -6.86
C ALA A 111 7.11 -0.22 -5.86
N SER A 112 6.82 -0.32 -4.56
CA SER A 112 7.49 0.46 -3.51
C SER A 112 8.97 0.07 -3.31
N TYR A 113 9.34 -1.16 -3.67
CA TYR A 113 10.72 -1.64 -3.65
C TYR A 113 11.52 -1.23 -4.89
N ALA A 114 10.86 -1.02 -6.03
CA ALA A 114 11.54 -0.77 -7.30
C ALA A 114 12.51 0.42 -7.26
N PRO A 115 12.19 1.59 -6.64
CA PRO A 115 13.13 2.70 -6.57
C PRO A 115 14.42 2.37 -5.85
N TRP A 116 14.30 1.70 -4.70
CA TRP A 116 15.46 1.28 -3.93
C TRP A 116 16.29 0.28 -4.70
N LEU A 117 15.63 -0.76 -5.22
CA LEU A 117 16.32 -1.84 -5.91
C LEU A 117 16.97 -1.39 -7.21
N ASN A 118 16.38 -0.42 -7.94
CA ASN A 118 16.86 0.04 -9.24
C ASN A 118 17.88 1.17 -9.16
N LEU A 119 17.67 2.15 -8.27
CA LEU A 119 18.43 3.41 -8.26
C LEU A 119 19.51 3.44 -7.19
N ARG A 120 19.38 2.65 -6.11
CA ARG A 120 20.39 2.59 -5.05
C ARG A 120 21.37 1.45 -5.31
N GLU A 121 22.64 1.71 -5.03
CA GLU A 121 23.67 0.68 -5.02
C GLU A 121 23.45 -0.27 -3.83
N LEU A 122 23.06 -1.50 -4.16
CA LEU A 122 22.58 -2.51 -3.20
C LEU A 122 23.32 -3.85 -3.38
N GLY A 123 24.63 -3.79 -3.60
CA GLY A 123 25.47 -4.98 -3.75
C GLY A 123 24.96 -6.02 -4.76
N PRO A 124 25.48 -7.26 -4.74
CA PRO A 124 25.11 -8.31 -5.69
C PRO A 124 23.69 -8.87 -5.48
N TRP A 125 23.13 -8.71 -4.28
CA TRP A 125 21.82 -9.26 -3.93
C TRP A 125 20.63 -8.46 -4.49
N ALA A 126 20.83 -7.20 -4.89
CA ALA A 126 19.76 -6.34 -5.41
C ALA A 126 18.99 -6.97 -6.57
N ALA A 127 19.70 -7.55 -7.55
CA ALA A 127 19.08 -8.15 -8.73
C ALA A 127 18.20 -9.36 -8.37
N HIS A 128 18.63 -10.19 -7.43
CA HIS A 128 17.85 -11.32 -6.92
C HIS A 128 16.57 -10.84 -6.23
N MET A 129 16.71 -9.80 -5.40
CA MET A 129 15.55 -9.21 -4.70
C MET A 129 14.56 -8.60 -5.68
N ARG A 130 15.00 -7.94 -6.78
CA ARG A 130 14.10 -7.42 -7.83
C ARG A 130 13.17 -8.52 -8.34
N TRP A 131 13.71 -9.65 -8.78
CA TRP A 131 12.89 -10.76 -9.29
C TRP A 131 12.02 -11.37 -8.20
N LEU A 132 12.56 -11.54 -6.98
CA LEU A 132 11.84 -12.10 -5.86
C LEU A 132 10.57 -11.30 -5.54
N VAL A 133 10.64 -9.96 -5.48
CA VAL A 133 9.44 -9.16 -5.15
C VAL A 133 8.34 -9.34 -6.19
N TRP A 134 8.69 -9.36 -7.48
CA TRP A 134 7.70 -9.48 -8.55
C TRP A 134 7.11 -10.89 -8.63
N ILE A 135 7.92 -11.92 -8.40
CA ILE A 135 7.42 -13.30 -8.29
C ILE A 135 6.44 -13.40 -7.11
N MET A 136 6.79 -12.86 -5.94
CA MET A 136 5.87 -12.84 -4.79
C MET A 136 4.59 -12.07 -5.10
N ALA A 137 4.67 -10.95 -5.82
CA ALA A 137 3.49 -10.18 -6.22
C ALA A 137 2.56 -10.98 -7.13
N CYS A 138 3.12 -11.66 -8.13
CA CYS A 138 2.38 -12.50 -9.07
C CYS A 138 1.75 -13.71 -8.37
N VAL A 139 2.51 -14.40 -7.50
CA VAL A 139 2.01 -15.55 -6.74
C VAL A 139 0.91 -15.14 -5.77
N GLY A 140 1.10 -14.04 -5.03
CA GLY A 140 0.10 -13.48 -4.13
C GLY A 140 -1.18 -13.06 -4.85
N SER A 141 -1.04 -12.41 -6.01
CA SER A 141 -2.17 -12.02 -6.85
C SER A 141 -2.90 -13.25 -7.41
N ALA A 142 -2.18 -14.26 -7.89
CA ALA A 142 -2.76 -15.52 -8.34
C ALA A 142 -3.50 -16.23 -7.20
N TYR A 143 -2.95 -16.24 -5.98
CA TYR A 143 -3.63 -16.76 -4.81
C TYR A 143 -4.96 -16.05 -4.56
N VAL A 144 -4.98 -14.71 -4.58
CA VAL A 144 -6.22 -13.92 -4.44
C VAL A 144 -7.24 -14.27 -5.52
N PHE A 145 -6.77 -14.43 -6.76
CA PHE A 145 -7.61 -14.77 -7.91
C PHE A 145 -8.27 -16.15 -7.78
N PHE A 146 -7.52 -17.18 -7.43
CA PHE A 146 -8.03 -18.56 -7.40
C PHE A 146 -8.81 -18.87 -6.13
N PHE A 147 -8.35 -18.40 -4.97
CA PHE A 147 -8.89 -18.82 -3.68
C PHE A 147 -9.98 -17.90 -3.12
N HIS A 148 -10.37 -16.84 -3.85
CA HIS A 148 -11.55 -16.01 -3.58
C HIS A 148 -11.77 -15.75 -2.08
N GLU A 149 -10.77 -15.15 -1.42
CA GLU A 149 -10.93 -14.54 -0.09
C GLU A 149 -11.21 -15.52 1.07
N LYS A 150 -10.87 -16.80 0.92
CA LYS A 150 -11.09 -17.81 1.97
C LYS A 150 -10.39 -17.51 3.31
N ASN A 151 -9.26 -16.79 3.33
CA ASN A 151 -8.51 -16.57 4.56
C ASN A 151 -7.78 -15.22 4.61
N GLN A 152 -8.42 -14.23 5.23
CA GLN A 152 -7.85 -12.90 5.47
C GLN A 152 -6.56 -12.92 6.32
N ILE A 153 -6.33 -13.95 7.14
CA ILE A 153 -5.08 -14.07 7.91
C ILE A 153 -3.93 -14.43 6.97
N LEU A 154 -4.16 -15.32 6.01
CA LEU A 154 -3.14 -15.74 5.06
C LEU A 154 -2.73 -14.58 4.14
N ASP A 155 -3.71 -13.80 3.64
CA ASP A 155 -3.43 -12.57 2.87
C ASP A 155 -2.50 -11.65 3.66
N LEU A 156 -2.80 -11.40 4.93
CA LEU A 156 -2.00 -10.53 5.78
C LEU A 156 -0.57 -11.07 6.02
N ILE A 157 -0.42 -12.38 6.25
CA ILE A 157 0.90 -13.00 6.38
C ILE A 157 1.68 -12.83 5.09
N CYS A 158 1.07 -13.08 3.93
CA CYS A 158 1.70 -12.91 2.63
C CYS A 158 2.16 -11.46 2.40
N TYR A 159 1.31 -10.47 2.70
CA TYR A 159 1.68 -9.05 2.61
C TYR A 159 2.86 -8.70 3.53
N THR A 160 2.83 -9.18 4.77
CA THR A 160 3.88 -8.90 5.76
C THR A 160 5.21 -9.53 5.34
N VAL A 161 5.20 -10.78 4.87
CA VAL A 161 6.39 -11.48 4.36
C VAL A 161 6.95 -10.75 3.14
N MET A 162 6.08 -10.38 2.19
CA MET A 162 6.48 -9.64 0.99
C MET A 162 7.02 -8.25 1.34
N GLY A 163 6.49 -7.62 2.38
CA GLY A 163 6.94 -6.34 2.91
C GLY A 163 8.24 -6.41 3.71
N ALA A 164 8.62 -7.57 4.25
CA ALA A 164 9.79 -7.70 5.13
C ALA A 164 10.99 -8.42 4.47
N VAL A 165 10.77 -9.47 3.68
CA VAL A 165 11.86 -10.30 3.13
C VAL A 165 12.75 -9.50 2.17
N PRO A 166 12.23 -8.74 1.19
CA PRO A 166 13.09 -7.93 0.32
C PRO A 166 13.83 -6.80 1.06
N ALA A 167 13.33 -6.35 2.22
CA ALA A 167 13.98 -5.33 3.05
C ALA A 167 15.34 -5.80 3.60
N PHE A 168 15.64 -7.10 3.62
CA PHE A 168 16.98 -7.59 4.00
C PHE A 168 18.10 -7.03 3.10
N VAL A 169 17.77 -6.62 1.87
CA VAL A 169 18.74 -5.96 0.98
C VAL A 169 19.30 -4.66 1.60
N LEU A 170 18.53 -4.00 2.48
CA LEU A 170 18.95 -2.78 3.18
C LEU A 170 20.17 -3.01 4.08
N LEU A 171 20.40 -4.23 4.56
CA LEU A 171 21.59 -4.57 5.34
C LEU A 171 22.87 -4.47 4.52
N SER A 172 22.76 -4.62 3.19
CA SER A 172 23.89 -4.52 2.26
C SER A 172 24.12 -3.09 1.75
N MET A 173 23.34 -2.11 2.22
CA MET A 173 23.50 -0.71 1.83
C MET A 173 24.80 -0.10 2.41
N PRO A 174 25.71 0.41 1.56
CA PRO A 174 26.89 1.13 2.04
C PRO A 174 26.50 2.50 2.64
N ASN A 175 25.64 3.26 1.97
CA ASN A 175 25.03 4.47 2.50
C ASN A 175 23.65 4.13 3.10
N ARG A 176 23.43 4.42 4.38
CA ARG A 176 22.18 4.14 5.11
C ARG A 176 21.18 5.31 5.17
N GLU A 177 21.43 6.39 4.44
CA GLU A 177 20.49 7.51 4.31
C GLU A 177 19.12 7.04 3.78
N GLY A 178 18.05 7.44 4.47
CA GLY A 178 16.68 7.06 4.18
C GLY A 178 16.22 5.75 4.82
N VAL A 179 17.11 4.95 5.42
CA VAL A 179 16.72 3.69 6.08
C VAL A 179 15.85 3.94 7.31
N LEU A 180 16.13 5.00 8.08
CA LEU A 180 15.34 5.35 9.25
C LEU A 180 13.91 5.72 8.86
N GLU A 181 13.74 6.61 7.88
CA GLU A 181 12.43 7.03 7.39
C GLU A 181 11.68 5.86 6.75
N LEU A 182 12.35 5.00 5.98
CA LEU A 182 11.75 3.79 5.42
C LEU A 182 11.29 2.83 6.52
N SER A 183 12.08 2.67 7.59
CA SER A 183 11.71 1.86 8.75
C SER A 183 10.49 2.43 9.48
N MET A 184 10.42 3.76 9.64
CA MET A 184 9.27 4.42 10.23
C MET A 184 8.00 4.18 9.39
N GLY A 185 8.09 4.27 8.06
CA GLY A 185 7.00 3.91 7.16
C GLY A 185 6.53 2.46 7.34
N GLY A 186 7.49 1.52 7.45
CA GLY A 186 7.23 0.12 7.80
C GLY A 186 6.49 -0.04 9.13
N VAL A 187 6.87 0.70 10.17
CA VAL A 187 6.18 0.71 11.47
C VAL A 187 4.73 1.17 11.32
N PHE A 188 4.45 2.21 10.54
CA PHE A 188 3.07 2.64 10.29
C PHE A 188 2.23 1.56 9.60
N TYR A 189 2.80 0.84 8.63
CA TYR A 189 2.10 -0.32 8.04
C TYR A 189 1.81 -1.39 9.09
N CYS A 190 2.79 -1.77 9.92
CA CYS A 190 2.59 -2.76 10.98
C CYS A 190 1.55 -2.33 12.01
N LEU A 191 1.52 -1.05 12.41
CA LEU A 191 0.50 -0.51 13.30
C LEU A 191 -0.88 -0.54 12.65
N GLY A 192 -0.97 -0.23 11.36
CA GLY A 192 -2.22 -0.32 10.60
C GLY A 192 -2.82 -1.73 10.63
N VAL A 193 -2.00 -2.78 10.58
CA VAL A 193 -2.46 -4.18 10.66
C VAL A 193 -3.26 -4.47 11.93
N VAL A 194 -2.91 -3.83 13.06
CA VAL A 194 -3.65 -3.96 14.32
C VAL A 194 -5.09 -3.46 14.16
N PHE A 195 -5.28 -2.34 13.47
CA PHE A 195 -6.61 -1.78 13.20
C PHE A 195 -7.38 -2.61 12.18
N PHE A 196 -6.74 -3.11 11.13
CA PHE A 196 -7.36 -4.05 10.19
C PHE A 196 -7.89 -5.30 10.89
N LYS A 197 -7.13 -5.86 11.84
CA LYS A 197 -7.60 -6.99 12.66
C LYS A 197 -8.67 -6.63 13.69
N SER A 198 -8.83 -5.34 13.97
CA SER A 198 -9.82 -4.83 14.90
C SER A 198 -11.16 -4.48 14.23
N ASP A 199 -11.36 -4.85 12.95
CA ASP A 199 -12.63 -4.68 12.24
C ASP A 199 -13.79 -5.34 12.99
N GLY A 200 -14.82 -4.54 13.30
CA GLY A 200 -15.97 -4.95 14.11
C GLY A 200 -15.74 -5.02 15.63
N LEU A 201 -14.53 -4.69 16.10
CA LEU A 201 -14.20 -4.45 17.52
C LEU A 201 -14.13 -2.96 17.85
N VAL A 202 -13.61 -2.15 16.93
CA VAL A 202 -13.45 -0.69 17.07
C VAL A 202 -14.28 0.00 15.98
N PRO A 203 -15.04 1.07 16.27
CA PRO A 203 -15.74 1.82 15.23
C PRO A 203 -14.74 2.47 14.27
N PHE A 204 -15.01 2.42 12.96
CA PHE A 204 -14.12 2.96 11.92
C PHE A 204 -12.74 2.31 11.84
N ALA A 205 -12.57 1.09 12.36
CA ALA A 205 -11.28 0.38 12.37
C ALA A 205 -10.64 0.31 10.98
N HIS A 206 -11.45 0.04 9.95
CA HIS A 206 -10.96 -0.09 8.58
C HIS A 206 -10.52 1.26 8.00
N ALA A 207 -11.29 2.32 8.28
CA ALA A 207 -10.93 3.67 7.88
C ALA A 207 -9.68 4.17 8.60
N ILE A 208 -9.47 3.76 9.85
CA ILE A 208 -8.22 4.04 10.59
C ILE A 208 -7.06 3.29 9.94
N TRP A 209 -7.24 2.02 9.58
CA TRP A 209 -6.22 1.25 8.85
C TRP A 209 -5.81 1.96 7.55
N HIS A 210 -6.76 2.47 6.76
CA HIS A 210 -6.50 3.29 5.57
C HIS A 210 -5.61 4.50 5.86
N ILE A 211 -5.84 5.21 6.97
CA ILE A 211 -5.01 6.35 7.38
C ILE A 211 -3.57 5.90 7.66
N PHE A 212 -3.37 4.79 8.37
CA PHE A 212 -2.03 4.24 8.63
C PHE A 212 -1.31 3.84 7.33
N VAL A 213 -2.02 3.21 6.39
CA VAL A 213 -1.51 2.87 5.06
C VAL A 213 -1.09 4.14 4.30
N ALA A 214 -1.92 5.19 4.31
CA ALA A 214 -1.62 6.44 3.64
C ALA A 214 -0.42 7.19 4.27
N ILE A 215 -0.29 7.19 5.59
CA ILE A 215 0.87 7.76 6.29
C ILE A 215 2.13 6.98 5.92
N GLY A 216 2.09 5.64 5.98
CA GLY A 216 3.21 4.79 5.57
C GLY A 216 3.62 5.06 4.12
N ALA A 217 2.65 5.12 3.21
CA ALA A 217 2.89 5.43 1.79
C ALA A 217 3.49 6.83 1.58
N THR A 218 3.03 7.82 2.34
CA THR A 218 3.56 9.20 2.31
C THR A 218 5.01 9.24 2.78
N ILE A 219 5.34 8.54 3.87
CA ILE A 219 6.73 8.45 4.36
C ILE A 219 7.62 7.76 3.32
N HIS A 220 7.17 6.66 2.73
CA HIS A 220 7.91 5.97 1.66
C HIS A 220 8.12 6.88 0.45
N TYR A 221 7.07 7.58 -0.01
CA TYR A 221 7.14 8.54 -1.10
C TYR A 221 8.17 9.63 -0.81
N TYR A 222 8.07 10.26 0.36
CA TYR A 222 8.98 11.33 0.77
C TYR A 222 10.43 10.86 0.80
N THR A 223 10.67 9.64 1.30
CA THR A 223 12.00 9.05 1.37
C THR A 223 12.56 8.79 -0.02
N ILE A 224 11.75 8.23 -0.94
CA ILE A 224 12.14 8.03 -2.34
C ILE A 224 12.47 9.36 -3.02
N TRP A 225 11.58 10.35 -2.89
CA TRP A 225 11.77 11.67 -3.47
C TRP A 225 13.07 12.34 -2.96
N LYS A 226 13.27 12.38 -1.64
CA LYS A 226 14.42 13.04 -1.02
C LYS A 226 15.75 12.38 -1.39
N TYR A 227 15.84 11.06 -1.20
CA TYR A 227 17.12 10.35 -1.26
C TYR A 227 17.46 9.76 -2.63
N LEU A 228 16.47 9.55 -3.51
CA LEU A 228 16.70 8.95 -4.82
C LEU A 228 16.53 9.94 -5.98
N TYR A 229 15.69 10.96 -5.85
CA TYR A 229 15.44 11.93 -6.94
C TYR A 229 16.04 13.31 -6.66
N SER A 230 15.81 13.88 -5.47
CA SER A 230 16.23 15.25 -5.15
C SER A 230 17.74 15.41 -4.96
N THR A 231 18.41 14.42 -4.37
CA THR A 231 19.85 14.51 -4.05
C THR A 231 20.73 14.28 -5.29
N GLY A 232 20.25 13.51 -6.28
CA GLY A 232 20.92 13.33 -7.57
C GLY A 232 20.89 14.60 -8.43
N SER A 233 19.81 15.38 -8.37
CA SER A 233 19.68 16.63 -9.14
C SER A 233 20.64 17.73 -8.68
N SER A 234 21.03 17.75 -7.40
CA SER A 234 21.95 18.77 -6.85
C SER A 234 23.38 18.59 -7.33
N HIS A 235 23.85 17.35 -7.54
CA HIS A 235 25.24 17.14 -7.94
C HIS A 235 25.49 17.52 -9.41
N MET A 236 24.51 17.37 -10.30
CA MET A 236 24.63 17.79 -11.70
C MET A 236 24.41 19.28 -11.94
N ARG A 237 23.70 20.00 -11.06
CA ARG A 237 23.56 21.47 -11.15
C ARG A 237 24.83 22.23 -10.78
N SER A 238 25.79 21.58 -10.12
CA SER A 238 27.10 22.16 -9.81
C SER A 238 28.09 22.15 -10.99
N PHE A 239 27.76 21.45 -12.09
CA PHE A 239 28.66 21.27 -13.24
C PHE A 239 28.07 21.80 -14.56
N ARG A 240 27.09 22.71 -14.49
CA ARG A 240 26.61 23.49 -15.64
C ARG A 240 26.83 24.97 -15.42
#